data_AF-A0A1Z4QG27-F1
#
_entry.id   AF-A0A1Z4QG27-F1
#
_cell.length_a   1.000
_cell.length_b   1.000
_cell.length_c   1.000
_cell.angle_alpha   90.00
_cell.angle_beta   90.00
_cell.angle_gamma   90.00
#
_symmetry.space_group_name_H-M   'P 1'
#
loop_
_entity.id
_entity.type
_entity.pdbx_description
1 polymer ?
#
loop_
_entity_poly.entity_id
_entity_poly.type
_entity_poly.pdbx_seq_one_letter_code
_entity_poly.pdbx_strand_id
1 'polypeptide(L)' 'MTRYIIAPSASRDLNAIADYFLVRNMEAGEKLFREFNNKCQNLAKFPNVGRSCGHVRPLLHGLLLATGYFI' A
#
# COMPACT_ATOMS: atom_id res chain seq x y z
N MET A 1 -4.26 -20.50 -0.48
CA MET A 1 -3.68 -19.21 -0.03
C MET A 1 -3.94 -18.18 -1.10
N THR A 2 -4.58 -17.07 -0.75
CA THR A 2 -4.81 -15.95 -1.69
C THR A 2 -3.47 -15.26 -1.96
N ARG A 3 -3.05 -15.22 -3.23
CA ARG A 3 -1.89 -14.44 -3.66
C ARG A 3 -2.36 -13.04 -4.04
N TYR A 4 -1.72 -12.01 -3.51
CA TYR A 4 -1.86 -10.64 -4.01
C TYR A 4 -0.79 -10.39 -5.08
N ILE A 5 -1.12 -9.52 -6.04
CA ILE A 5 -0.21 -9.10 -7.10
C ILE A 5 -0.09 -7.58 -6.99
N ILE A 6 1.14 -7.08 -7.01
CA ILE A 6 1.41 -5.65 -7.11
C ILE A 6 1.49 -5.30 -8.59
N ALA A 7 0.66 -4.36 -9.04
CA ALA A 7 0.70 -3.90 -10.42
C ALA A 7 2.05 -3.24 -10.77
N PRO A 8 2.53 -3.33 -12.01
CA PRO A 8 3.79 -2.69 -12.40
C PRO A 8 3.82 -1.18 -12.13
N SER A 9 2.70 -0.48 -12.31
CA SER A 9 2.58 0.94 -11.95
C SER A 9 2.80 1.17 -10.46
N ALA A 10 2.11 0.41 -9.61
CA ALA A 10 2.26 0.49 -8.16
C ALA A 10 3.70 0.17 -7.71
N SER A 11 4.40 -0.75 -8.38
CA SER A 11 5.81 -1.00 -8.10
C SER A 11 6.71 0.21 -8.41
N ARG A 12 6.39 0.99 -9.46
CA ARG A 12 7.12 2.22 -9.78
C ARG A 12 6.84 3.30 -8.75
N ASP A 13 5.60 3.41 -8.28
CA ASP A 13 5.22 4.32 -7.20
C ASP A 13 5.98 3.98 -5.90
N LEU A 14 6.06 2.69 -5.55
CA LEU A 14 6.86 2.23 -4.40
C LEU A 14 8.34 2.60 -4.56
N ASN A 15 8.94 2.43 -5.74
CA ASN A 15 10.32 2.84 -5.98
C ASN A 15 10.52 4.36 -5.82
N ALA A 16 9.57 5.18 -6.30
CA ALA A 16 9.63 6.63 -6.13
C ALA A 16 9.52 7.04 -4.65
N ILE A 17 8.66 6.35 -3.88
CA ILE A 17 8.56 6.54 -2.44
C ILE A 17 9.88 6.14 -1.75
N ALA A 18 10.49 5.02 -2.14
CA ALA A 18 11.78 4.59 -1.60
C ALA A 18 12.87 5.64 -1.87
N ASP A 19 12.99 6.12 -3.10
CA ASP A 19 13.95 7.16 -3.48
C ASP A 19 13.78 8.45 -2.66
N TYR A 20 12.53 8.88 -2.45
CA TYR A 20 12.21 10.03 -1.59
C TYR A 20 12.74 9.85 -0.15
N PHE A 21 12.58 8.67 0.44
CA PHE A 21 13.01 8.42 1.82
C PHE A 21 14.51 8.17 1.94
N LEU A 22 15.18 7.61 0.92
CA LEU A 22 16.62 7.35 0.93
C LEU A 22 17.44 8.61 1.24
N VAL A 23 17.04 9.76 0.72
CA VAL A 23 17.76 11.03 0.88
C VAL A 23 17.24 11.90 2.04
N ARG A 24 16.11 11.54 2.64
CA ARG A 24 15.43 12.37 3.67
C ARG A 24 15.42 11.73 5.05
N ASN A 25 14.92 10.49 5.13
CA ASN A 25 14.77 9.77 6.38
C ASN A 25 14.56 8.28 6.10
N MET A 26 15.65 7.52 6.12
CA MET A 26 15.65 6.08 5.83
C MET A 26 14.78 5.29 6.82
N GLU A 27 14.83 5.64 8.12
CA GLU A 27 14.05 4.97 9.17
C GLU A 27 12.53 5.13 8.94
N ALA A 28 12.09 6.34 8.57
CA ALA A 28 10.69 6.59 8.24
C ALA A 28 10.25 5.79 7.00
N GLY A 29 11.13 5.67 6.00
CA GLY A 29 10.92 4.81 4.84
C GLY A 29 10.75 3.35 5.23
N GLU A 30 11.67 2.80 6.01
CA GLU A 30 11.61 1.40 6.47
C GLU A 30 10.30 1.12 7.23
N LYS A 31 9.92 2.03 8.15
CA LYS A 31 8.67 1.91 8.90
C LYS A 31 7.45 1.87 7.97
N LEU A 32 7.41 2.72 6.95
CA LEU A 32 6.35 2.75 5.95
C LEU A 32 6.27 1.44 5.17
N PHE A 33 7.39 0.94 4.66
CA PHE A 33 7.40 -0.32 3.89
C PHE A 33 7.02 -1.53 4.73
N ARG A 34 7.42 -1.56 6.00
CA ARG A 34 7.01 -2.60 6.95
C ARG A 34 5.49 -2.59 7.18
N GLU A 35 4.91 -1.42 7.43
CA GLU A 35 3.46 -1.24 7.59
C GLU A 35 2.69 -1.62 6.31
N PHE A 36 3.18 -1.17 5.15
CA PHE A 36 2.62 -1.52 3.85
C PHE A 36 2.58 -3.04 3.64
N ASN A 37 3.69 -3.74 3.86
CA ASN A 37 3.76 -5.19 3.72
C ASN A 37 2.80 -5.91 4.69
N ASN A 38 2.72 -5.45 5.94
CA ASN A 38 1.78 -6.00 6.92
C ASN A 38 0.32 -5.84 6.47
N LYS A 39 -0.04 -4.71 5.86
CA LYS A 39 -1.38 -4.51 5.29
C LYS A 39 -1.65 -5.41 4.10
N CYS A 40 -0.69 -5.60 3.17
CA CYS A 40 -0.84 -6.54 2.05
C CYS A 40 -1.07 -7.98 2.54
N GLN A 41 -0.33 -8.41 3.55
CA GLN A 41 -0.54 -9.72 4.18
C GLN A 41 -1.91 -9.84 4.84
N ASN A 42 -2.40 -8.77 5.46
CA ASN A 42 -3.73 -8.76 6.07
C ASN A 42 -4.84 -8.80 5.01
N LEU A 43 -4.71 -8.07 3.90
CA LEU A 43 -5.64 -8.11 2.76
C LEU A 43 -5.75 -9.49 2.14
N ALA A 44 -4.63 -10.21 2.03
CA ALA A 44 -4.65 -11.57 1.51
C ALA A 44 -5.53 -12.51 2.36
N LYS A 45 -5.66 -12.22 3.66
CA LYS A 45 -6.53 -12.95 4.61
C LYS A 45 -7.95 -12.36 4.65
N PHE A 46 -8.09 -11.05 4.52
CA PHE A 46 -9.34 -10.31 4.64
C PHE A 46 -9.48 -9.30 3.49
N PRO A 47 -9.93 -9.72 2.29
CA PRO A 47 -9.91 -8.88 1.09
C PRO A 47 -10.83 -7.64 1.17
N ASN A 48 -11.82 -7.65 2.08
CA ASN A 48 -12.84 -6.60 2.20
C ASN A 48 -12.60 -5.63 3.38
N VAL A 49 -11.38 -5.56 3.95
CA VAL A 49 -11.07 -4.64 5.07
C VAL A 49 -10.80 -3.19 4.66
N GLY A 50 -10.71 -2.90 3.36
CA GLY A 50 -10.55 -1.53 2.86
C GLY A 50 -11.87 -0.77 2.78
N ARG A 51 -11.80 0.56 2.74
CA ARG A 51 -12.98 1.40 2.51
C ARG A 51 -13.36 1.34 1.04
N SER A 52 -14.62 1.02 0.75
CA SER A 52 -15.10 1.04 -0.63
C SER A 52 -15.00 2.43 -1.24
N CYS A 53 -14.28 2.52 -2.35
CA CYS A 53 -14.14 3.69 -3.21
C CYS A 53 -14.91 3.46 -4.51
N GLY A 54 -16.13 2.91 -4.40
CA GLY A 54 -17.01 2.64 -5.55
C GLY A 54 -17.31 3.86 -6.42
N HIS A 55 -17.20 5.07 -5.86
CA HIS A 55 -17.33 6.33 -6.61
C HIS A 55 -16.19 6.54 -7.62
N VAL A 56 -14.99 5.99 -7.37
CA VAL A 56 -13.84 6.07 -8.28
C VAL A 56 -13.88 4.91 -9.28
N ARG A 57 -14.06 3.68 -8.78
CA ARG A 57 -14.20 2.49 -9.61
C ARG A 57 -14.95 1.41 -8.82
N PRO A 58 -15.88 0.66 -9.45
CA PRO A 58 -16.47 -0.51 -8.82
C PRO A 58 -15.39 -1.48 -8.30
N LEU A 59 -15.59 -2.04 -7.12
CA LEU A 59 -14.67 -2.98 -6.45
C LEU A 59 -13.32 -2.39 -6.00
N LEU A 60 -13.10 -1.08 -6.15
CA LEU A 60 -11.90 -0.43 -5.61
C LEU A 60 -12.05 -0.19 -4.11
N HIS A 61 -11.10 -0.70 -3.32
CA HIS A 61 -11.05 -0.48 -1.88
C HIS A 61 -9.77 0.27 -1.52
N GLY A 62 -9.91 1.45 -0.91
CA GLY A 62 -8.79 2.23 -0.40
C GLY A 62 -8.37 1.80 1.01
N LEU A 63 -7.10 2.01 1.34
CA LEU A 63 -6.51 1.65 2.62
C LEU A 63 -5.79 2.83 3.24
N LEU A 64 -6.03 3.04 4.53
CA LEU A 64 -5.30 4.02 5.32
C LEU A 64 -4.05 3.34 5.92
N LEU A 65 -2.88 3.91 5.62
CA LEU A 65 -1.64 3.70 6.37
C LEU A 65 -1.46 4.85 7.38
N ALA A 66 -0.66 4.62 8.42
CA ALA A 66 -0.38 5.66 9.42
C ALA A 66 0.25 6.93 8.81
N THR A 67 0.92 6.79 7.66
CA THR A 67 1.58 7.87 6.91
C THR A 67 0.73 8.49 5.80
N GLY A 68 -0.50 8.00 5.54
CA GLY A 68 -1.36 8.55 4.49
C GLY A 68 -2.36 7.54 3.90
N TYR A 69 -3.14 7.98 2.91
CA TYR A 69 -4.13 7.14 2.23
C TYR A 69 -3.56 6.57 0.92
N PHE A 70 -3.77 5.27 0.69
CA PHE A 70 -3.34 4.56 -0.52
C PHE A 70 -4.58 3.95 -1.19
N ILE A 71 -4.65 4.03 -2.52
CA ILE A 71 -5.76 3.52 -3.35
C ILE A 71 -5.21 2.66 -4.48
#